data_AF-A0A1D1VYU9-F1
#
_entry.id   AF-A0A1D1VYU9-F1
#
_cell.length_a   1.000
_cell.length_b   1.000
_cell.length_c   1.000
_cell.angle_alpha   90.00
_cell.angle_beta   90.00
_cell.angle_gamma   90.00
#
_symmetry.space_group_name_H-M   'P 1'
#
loop_
_entity.id
_entity.type
_entity.pdbx_description
1 polymer ?
#
loop_
_entity_poly.entity_id
_entity_poly.type
_entity_poly.pdbx_seq_one_letter_code
_entity_poly.pdbx_strand_id
1 'polypeptide(L)'
;MVLRNEAMIFSFALILKASLGFCSFYPLNFITISTGDNPIFGHTTSEPGFLAAYNRLKPLYPEIFMNSTWHSFYYPGGNIPCADAAIQMEFIAGDIYDQMKNVSGFTILLSTGCSLETMVLGDFAREWDAPLFSSTSGDTRLANKLRFPTVLSGSGAADHTSMAFAAKALLDKYRWRTLTFLYDLGSQYPGVNAFFTLSHTNIKAMLQLNLGEYSIQTFRFDSGGPDFDADALLQKTKRQSRGTEQKWPFIFLRQIAHRENSGSKIMELIIDTSLS
;
A
#
# COMPACT_ATOMS: atom_id res chain seq x y z
N MET A 1 -10.06 8.01 4.17
CA MET A 1 -9.31 7.23 5.17
C MET A 1 -10.18 6.90 6.39
N VAL A 2 -10.78 7.88 7.07
CA VAL A 2 -11.61 7.70 8.27
C VAL A 2 -12.70 6.61 8.15
N LEU A 3 -13.62 6.70 7.17
CA LEU A 3 -14.69 5.69 6.98
C LEU A 3 -14.17 4.25 6.78
N ARG A 4 -12.97 4.08 6.24
CA ARG A 4 -12.37 2.76 6.05
C ARG A 4 -11.76 2.23 7.33
N ASN A 5 -11.08 3.09 8.08
CA ASN A 5 -10.56 2.75 9.40
C ASN A 5 -11.72 2.38 10.33
N GLU A 6 -12.85 3.09 10.24
CA GLU A 6 -14.09 2.72 10.94
C GLU A 6 -14.59 1.34 10.53
N ALA A 7 -14.78 1.08 9.24
CA ALA A 7 -15.29 -0.21 8.76
C ALA A 7 -14.37 -1.38 9.17
N MET A 8 -13.06 -1.16 9.19
CA MET A 8 -12.07 -2.18 9.53
C MET A 8 -12.03 -2.47 11.04
N ILE A 9 -11.91 -1.43 11.88
CA ILE A 9 -11.96 -1.58 13.34
C ILE A 9 -13.30 -2.21 13.74
N PHE A 10 -14.39 -1.80 13.10
CA PHE A 10 -15.72 -2.37 13.35
C PHE A 10 -15.83 -3.84 12.93
N SER A 11 -15.40 -4.21 11.72
CA SER A 11 -15.47 -5.60 11.25
C SER A 11 -14.71 -6.53 12.17
N PHE A 12 -13.54 -6.09 12.65
CA PHE A 12 -12.74 -6.89 13.57
C PHE A 12 -13.37 -7.01 14.96
N ALA A 13 -13.87 -5.91 15.51
CA ALA A 13 -14.63 -5.91 16.76
C ALA A 13 -15.83 -6.89 16.70
N LEU A 14 -16.50 -6.95 15.55
CA LEU A 14 -17.66 -7.82 15.33
C LEU A 14 -17.24 -9.30 15.18
N ILE A 15 -16.12 -9.58 14.50
CA ILE A 15 -15.52 -10.92 14.42
C ILE A 15 -15.10 -11.39 15.82
N LEU A 16 -14.44 -10.55 16.62
CA LEU A 16 -14.07 -10.85 18.01
C LEU A 16 -15.30 -11.22 18.83
N LYS A 17 -16.36 -10.42 18.75
CA LYS A 17 -17.63 -10.67 19.45
C LYS A 17 -18.27 -12.00 19.03
N ALA A 18 -18.22 -12.33 17.73
CA ALA A 18 -18.74 -13.59 17.21
C ALA A 18 -17.89 -14.81 17.60
N SER A 19 -16.56 -14.65 17.65
CA SER A 19 -15.61 -15.75 17.88
C SER A 19 -15.43 -16.11 19.34
N LEU A 20 -15.49 -15.12 20.24
CA LEU A 20 -15.22 -15.31 21.67
C LEU A 20 -16.45 -15.77 22.48
N GLY A 21 -17.62 -15.86 21.84
CA GLY A 21 -18.88 -16.11 22.54
C GLY A 21 -19.27 -14.89 23.39
N PHE A 22 -20.58 -14.60 23.42
CA PHE A 22 -21.14 -13.55 24.27
C PHE A 22 -20.80 -13.83 25.74
N CYS A 23 -19.79 -13.16 26.32
CA CYS A 23 -19.80 -12.70 27.74
C CYS A 23 -18.48 -12.18 28.30
N SER A 24 -17.32 -12.36 27.66
CA SER A 24 -16.06 -11.98 28.33
C SER A 24 -15.60 -10.56 27.99
N PHE A 25 -15.69 -9.66 28.98
CA PHE A 25 -15.19 -8.29 28.95
C PHE A 25 -13.65 -8.24 29.03
N TYR A 26 -12.97 -8.75 28.01
CA TYR A 26 -11.52 -8.61 27.94
C TYR A 26 -11.15 -7.15 27.63
N PRO A 27 -10.20 -6.54 28.36
CA PRO A 27 -9.67 -5.23 28.02
C PRO A 27 -9.09 -5.26 26.59
N LEU A 28 -9.38 -4.24 25.79
CA LEU A 28 -8.84 -4.10 24.43
C LEU A 28 -7.79 -2.98 24.42
N ASN A 29 -6.59 -3.26 23.95
CA ASN A 29 -5.53 -2.25 23.84
C ASN A 29 -5.26 -1.98 22.37
N PHE A 30 -5.45 -0.74 21.93
CA PHE A 30 -5.06 -0.31 20.58
C PHE A 30 -3.71 0.39 20.67
N ILE A 31 -2.71 -0.10 19.95
CA ILE A 31 -1.38 0.54 19.87
C ILE A 31 -1.17 0.98 18.43
N THR A 32 -1.22 2.28 18.18
CA THR A 32 -0.86 2.84 16.88
C THR A 32 0.64 3.03 16.80
N ILE A 33 1.25 2.55 15.73
CA ILE A 33 2.69 2.54 15.52
C ILE A 33 2.99 3.34 14.26
N SER A 34 3.86 4.34 14.42
CA SER A 34 4.27 5.25 13.35
C SER A 34 5.77 5.52 13.42
N THR A 35 6.51 5.26 12.33
CA THR A 35 7.89 5.77 12.18
C THR A 35 7.92 7.01 11.29
N GLY A 36 8.33 8.14 11.86
CA GLY A 36 8.40 9.42 11.16
C GLY A 36 7.05 10.02 10.76
N ASP A 37 7.15 11.08 9.96
CA ASP A 37 6.06 11.95 9.50
C ASP A 37 6.13 12.15 7.99
N ASN A 38 6.06 11.04 7.24
CA ASN A 38 5.94 11.14 5.81
C ASN A 38 4.57 11.78 5.43
N PRO A 39 4.52 12.69 4.45
CA PRO A 39 3.28 13.37 4.09
C PRO A 39 2.22 12.45 3.43
N ILE A 40 2.57 11.21 3.10
CA ILE A 40 1.67 10.22 2.49
C ILE A 40 1.23 9.17 3.50
N PHE A 41 2.12 8.80 4.42
CA PHE A 41 1.93 7.78 5.43
C PHE A 41 2.66 8.20 6.72
N GLY A 42 2.26 7.70 7.88
CA GLY A 42 2.93 8.04 9.14
C GLY A 42 2.05 8.81 10.11
N HIS A 43 2.69 9.38 11.13
CA HIS A 43 1.99 9.82 12.35
C HIS A 43 0.99 10.93 12.06
N THR A 44 1.44 12.10 11.61
CA THR A 44 0.56 13.26 11.39
C THR A 44 -0.50 13.05 10.30
N THR A 45 -0.28 12.14 9.35
CA THR A 45 -1.15 11.98 8.18
C THR A 45 -2.18 10.87 8.32
N SER A 46 -1.82 9.75 8.96
CA SER A 46 -2.65 8.54 8.98
C SER A 46 -3.18 8.21 10.38
N GLU A 47 -2.44 8.51 11.45
CA GLU A 47 -2.87 8.22 12.83
C GLU A 47 -4.16 8.95 13.23
N PRO A 48 -4.37 10.24 12.92
CA PRO A 48 -5.64 10.90 13.21
C PRO A 48 -6.84 10.17 12.63
N GLY A 49 -6.67 9.46 11.50
CA GLY A 49 -7.71 8.66 10.89
C GLY A 49 -8.13 7.46 11.75
N PHE A 50 -7.18 6.78 12.40
CA PHE A 50 -7.52 5.69 13.32
C PHE A 50 -8.11 6.22 14.63
N LEU A 51 -7.54 7.30 15.18
CA LEU A 51 -8.05 7.91 16.42
C LEU A 51 -9.49 8.42 16.25
N ALA A 52 -9.79 9.07 15.13
CA ALA A 52 -11.14 9.51 14.81
C ALA A 52 -12.12 8.32 14.72
N ALA A 53 -11.70 7.23 14.08
CA ALA A 53 -12.51 6.01 13.98
C ALA A 53 -12.76 5.38 15.37
N TYR A 54 -11.73 5.26 16.21
CA TYR A 54 -11.84 4.78 17.58
C TYR A 54 -12.83 5.62 18.39
N ASN A 55 -12.68 6.95 18.38
CA ASN A 55 -13.55 7.87 19.11
C ASN A 55 -15.00 7.82 18.65
N ARG A 56 -15.26 7.54 17.36
CA ARG A 56 -16.61 7.38 16.84
C ARG A 56 -17.22 6.03 17.18
N LEU A 57 -16.44 4.95 17.13
CA LEU A 57 -16.91 3.59 17.41
C LEU A 57 -17.18 3.34 18.88
N LYS A 58 -16.39 3.96 19.77
CA LYS A 58 -16.53 3.79 21.22
C LYS A 58 -17.95 4.04 21.76
N PRO A 59 -18.64 5.14 21.45
CA PRO A 59 -20.02 5.35 21.88
C PRO A 59 -21.05 4.49 21.14
N LEU A 60 -20.74 4.02 19.93
CA LEU A 60 -21.65 3.17 19.14
C LEU A 60 -21.66 1.71 19.60
N TYR A 61 -20.53 1.24 20.13
CA TYR A 61 -20.33 -0.15 20.57
C TYR A 61 -19.73 -0.20 21.98
N PRO A 62 -20.40 0.38 22.99
CA PRO A 62 -19.87 0.48 24.34
C PRO A 62 -19.58 -0.90 24.94
N GLU A 63 -20.34 -1.94 24.60
CA GLU A 63 -20.08 -3.29 25.11
C GLU A 63 -18.73 -3.87 24.66
N ILE A 64 -18.15 -3.34 23.57
CA ILE A 64 -16.84 -3.74 23.04
C ILE A 64 -15.75 -2.79 23.57
N PHE A 65 -16.01 -1.47 23.55
CA PHE A 65 -15.00 -0.43 23.83
C PHE A 65 -15.07 0.16 25.25
N MET A 66 -15.95 -0.33 26.13
CA MET A 66 -16.06 0.19 27.50
C MET A 66 -14.77 0.03 28.28
N ASN A 67 -14.04 -1.07 28.06
CA ASN A 67 -12.74 -1.33 28.67
C ASN A 67 -11.60 -1.29 27.64
N SER A 68 -11.65 -0.35 26.69
CA SER A 68 -10.58 -0.17 25.70
C SER A 68 -9.67 1.02 26.01
N THR A 69 -8.39 0.82 25.75
CA THR A 69 -7.32 1.83 25.85
C THR A 69 -6.74 2.13 24.48
N TRP A 70 -6.16 3.33 24.35
CA TRP A 70 -5.48 3.79 23.15
C TRP A 70 -4.07 4.23 23.51
N HIS A 71 -3.09 3.70 22.80
CA HIS A 71 -1.69 4.04 22.91
C HIS A 71 -1.17 4.48 21.54
N SER A 72 -0.34 5.52 21.55
CA SER A 72 0.39 5.97 20.37
C SER A 72 1.87 5.73 20.62
N PHE A 73 2.49 4.98 19.72
CA PHE A 73 3.92 4.78 19.65
C PHE A 73 4.44 5.51 18.42
N TYR A 74 5.09 6.64 18.64
CA TYR A 74 5.69 7.45 17.59
C TYR A 74 7.20 7.45 17.74
N TYR A 75 7.89 6.98 16.71
CA TYR A 75 9.34 7.13 16.60
C TYR A 75 9.67 8.34 15.73
N PRO A 76 10.30 9.39 16.29
CA PRO A 76 10.57 10.60 15.55
C PRO A 76 11.66 10.38 14.49
N GLY A 77 11.32 10.71 13.24
CA GLY A 77 12.26 10.63 12.11
C GLY A 77 12.09 11.73 11.07
N GLY A 78 11.05 12.57 11.16
CA GLY A 78 10.67 13.50 10.10
C GLY A 78 10.22 12.77 8.84
N ASN A 79 10.44 13.36 7.66
CA ASN A 79 10.04 12.76 6.39
C ASN A 79 11.06 11.69 5.93
N ILE A 80 10.93 10.48 6.47
CA ILE A 80 11.79 9.35 6.10
C ILE A 80 11.24 8.58 4.89
N PRO A 81 12.13 8.08 4.02
CA PRO A 81 11.76 7.10 3.00
C PRO A 81 11.24 5.80 3.61
N CYS A 82 10.36 5.12 2.87
CA CYS A 82 9.76 3.85 3.29
C CYS A 82 10.78 2.74 3.60
N ALA A 83 11.93 2.72 2.90
CA ALA A 83 12.99 1.75 3.17
C ALA A 83 13.69 2.01 4.52
N ASP A 84 13.96 3.28 4.82
CA ASP A 84 14.61 3.66 6.08
C ASP A 84 13.65 3.49 7.27
N ALA A 85 12.36 3.79 7.07
CA ALA A 85 11.28 3.49 8.02
C ALA A 85 11.23 1.99 8.39
N ALA A 86 11.40 1.10 7.41
CA ALA A 86 11.42 -0.34 7.65
C ALA A 86 12.61 -0.77 8.53
N ILE A 87 13.79 -0.18 8.32
CA ILE A 87 14.96 -0.42 9.18
C ILE A 87 14.71 0.11 10.60
N GLN A 88 14.12 1.30 10.72
CA GLN A 88 13.77 1.87 12.03
C GLN A 88 12.80 0.97 12.80
N MET A 89 11.86 0.32 12.11
CA MET A 89 10.92 -0.62 12.71
C MET A 89 11.62 -1.79 13.41
N GLU A 90 12.75 -2.26 12.89
CA GLU A 90 13.56 -3.30 13.57
C GLU A 90 14.15 -2.80 14.89
N PHE A 91 14.62 -1.55 14.92
CA PHE A 91 15.21 -0.95 16.12
C PHE A 91 14.16 -0.67 17.21
N ILE A 92 12.94 -0.29 16.84
CA ILE A 92 11.88 0.03 17.81
C ILE A 92 11.01 -1.17 18.20
N ALA A 93 11.22 -2.34 17.59
CA ALA A 93 10.43 -3.53 17.88
C ALA A 93 10.48 -3.94 19.37
N GLY A 94 11.64 -3.76 20.01
CA GLY A 94 11.81 -3.99 21.45
C GLY A 94 10.92 -3.09 22.30
N ASP A 95 10.93 -1.79 22.02
CA ASP A 95 10.12 -0.80 22.75
C ASP A 95 8.61 -1.03 22.55
N ILE A 96 8.20 -1.41 21.33
CA ILE A 96 6.81 -1.80 21.04
C ILE A 96 6.41 -3.01 21.88
N TYR A 97 7.27 -4.03 21.94
CA TYR A 97 7.00 -5.24 22.71
C TYR A 97 6.92 -4.97 24.22
N ASP A 98 7.79 -4.10 24.75
CA ASP A 98 7.73 -3.68 26.14
C ASP A 98 6.43 -2.93 26.45
N GLN A 99 5.97 -2.06 25.54
CA GLN A 99 4.66 -1.41 25.65
C GLN A 99 3.51 -2.44 25.65
N MET A 100 3.58 -3.48 24.82
CA MET A 100 2.59 -4.56 24.80
C MET A 100 2.55 -5.36 26.09
N LYS A 101 3.70 -5.58 26.75
CA LYS A 101 3.78 -6.27 28.04
C LYS A 101 3.22 -5.47 29.20
N ASN A 102 3.28 -4.14 29.11
CA ASN A 102 2.79 -3.24 30.15
C ASN A 102 1.27 -3.08 30.14
N VAL A 103 0.59 -3.57 29.10
CA VAL A 103 -0.87 -3.55 29.00
C VAL A 103 -1.44 -4.95 29.20
N SER A 104 -2.55 -5.03 29.94
CA SER A 104 -3.26 -6.29 30.14
C SER A 104 -4.44 -6.38 29.18
N GLY A 105 -4.74 -7.57 28.67
CA GLY A 105 -5.85 -7.81 27.75
C GLY A 105 -5.39 -8.09 26.32
N PHE A 106 -6.31 -7.97 25.37
CA PHE A 106 -6.07 -8.28 23.96
C PHE A 106 -5.55 -7.04 23.23
N THR A 107 -4.36 -7.15 22.66
CA THR A 107 -3.68 -6.01 22.03
C THR A 107 -3.80 -6.07 20.51
N ILE A 108 -4.15 -4.93 19.91
CA ILE A 108 -4.29 -4.74 18.48
C ILE A 108 -3.27 -3.69 18.03
N LEU A 109 -2.44 -4.06 17.06
CA LEU A 109 -1.46 -3.16 16.48
C LEU A 109 -2.06 -2.46 15.26
N LEU A 110 -1.88 -1.14 15.18
CA LEU A 110 -2.34 -0.31 14.06
C LEU A 110 -1.12 0.39 13.45
N SER A 111 -0.70 -0.01 12.26
CA SER A 111 0.39 0.65 11.54
C SER A 111 -0.12 1.76 10.63
N THR A 112 0.50 2.93 10.75
CA THR A 112 0.36 4.04 9.79
C THR A 112 1.38 3.97 8.67
N GLY A 113 2.33 3.03 8.79
CA GLY A 113 3.51 2.89 7.97
C GLY A 113 3.27 2.35 6.56
N CYS A 114 4.26 2.56 5.70
CA CYS A 114 4.24 2.02 4.34
C CYS A 114 4.34 0.48 4.33
N SER A 115 4.25 -0.11 3.13
CA SER A 115 4.28 -1.57 2.97
C SER A 115 5.55 -2.23 3.51
N LEU A 116 6.74 -1.62 3.36
CA LEU A 116 7.99 -2.24 3.85
C LEU A 116 8.04 -2.24 5.38
N GLU A 117 7.66 -1.13 6.00
CA GLU A 117 7.54 -1.00 7.46
C GLU A 117 6.53 -2.01 8.03
N THR A 118 5.36 -2.14 7.38
CA THR A 118 4.35 -3.12 7.77
C THR A 118 4.80 -4.57 7.57
N MET A 119 5.65 -4.86 6.57
CA MET A 119 6.22 -6.20 6.43
C MET A 119 7.14 -6.56 7.60
N VAL A 120 8.01 -5.65 8.02
CA VAL A 120 8.88 -5.84 9.19
C VAL A 120 8.04 -6.00 10.45
N LEU A 121 7.13 -5.07 10.72
CA LEU A 121 6.23 -5.14 11.88
C LEU A 121 5.33 -6.39 11.83
N GLY A 122 4.95 -6.84 10.64
CA GLY A 122 4.13 -8.04 10.44
C GLY A 122 4.85 -9.34 10.80
N ASP A 123 6.16 -9.44 10.55
CA ASP A 123 6.95 -10.57 11.02
C ASP A 123 7.02 -10.58 12.56
N PHE A 124 7.20 -9.42 13.20
CA PHE A 124 7.15 -9.32 14.67
C PHE A 124 5.76 -9.60 15.24
N ALA A 125 4.71 -9.05 14.64
CA ALA A 125 3.32 -9.26 15.05
C ALA A 125 2.92 -10.74 15.00
N ARG A 126 3.49 -11.52 14.06
CA ARG A 126 3.35 -12.99 14.05
C ARG A 126 3.96 -13.61 15.30
N GLU A 127 5.19 -13.25 15.65
CA GLU A 127 5.89 -13.81 16.82
C GLU A 127 5.25 -13.37 18.15
N TRP A 128 4.63 -12.19 18.17
CA TRP A 128 3.89 -11.67 19.33
C TRP A 128 2.44 -12.15 19.41
N ASP A 129 1.98 -12.96 18.44
CA ASP A 129 0.58 -13.40 18.30
C ASP A 129 -0.43 -12.24 18.40
N ALA A 130 -0.10 -11.12 17.75
CA ALA A 130 -0.90 -9.89 17.79
C ALA A 130 -1.46 -9.58 16.40
N PRO A 131 -2.77 -9.28 16.27
CA PRO A 131 -3.32 -8.80 15.01
C PRO A 131 -2.72 -7.43 14.67
N LEU A 132 -2.26 -7.29 13.43
CA LEU A 132 -1.71 -6.05 12.88
C LEU A 132 -2.58 -5.54 11.75
N PHE A 133 -3.07 -4.32 11.89
CA PHE A 133 -3.81 -3.62 10.84
C PHE A 133 -2.94 -2.53 10.23
N SER A 134 -2.84 -2.49 8.91
CA SER A 134 -2.18 -1.38 8.21
C SER A 134 -3.18 -0.67 7.30
N SER A 135 -3.29 0.65 7.42
CA SER A 135 -4.24 1.45 6.63
C SER A 135 -3.68 1.91 5.28
N THR A 136 -2.36 1.90 5.12
CA THR A 136 -1.64 2.52 3.99
C THR A 136 -0.83 1.50 3.18
N SER A 137 -0.57 0.31 3.71
CA SER A 137 0.16 -0.74 3.00
C SER A 137 -0.67 -1.40 1.91
N GLY A 138 -0.08 -1.56 0.72
CA GLY A 138 -0.73 -2.13 -0.47
C GLY A 138 0.13 -3.12 -1.27
N ASP A 139 1.26 -3.57 -0.70
CA ASP A 139 2.11 -4.57 -1.34
C ASP A 139 1.46 -5.97 -1.28
N THR A 140 1.38 -6.66 -2.42
CA THR A 140 0.75 -7.99 -2.53
C THR A 140 1.45 -9.05 -1.68
N ARG A 141 2.72 -8.86 -1.31
CA ARG A 141 3.45 -9.78 -0.43
C ARG A 141 2.79 -9.90 0.95
N LEU A 142 2.09 -8.88 1.43
CA LEU A 142 1.32 -8.92 2.68
C LEU A 142 0.09 -9.85 2.62
N ALA A 143 -0.30 -10.30 1.42
CA ALA A 143 -1.35 -11.31 1.25
C ALA A 143 -0.85 -12.74 1.56
N ASN A 144 0.47 -12.97 1.65
CA ASN A 144 1.02 -14.27 2.03
C ASN A 144 0.73 -14.59 3.50
N LYS A 145 -0.36 -15.31 3.77
CA LYS A 145 -0.77 -15.69 5.14
C LYS A 145 0.09 -16.76 5.80
N LEU A 146 0.97 -17.44 5.04
CA LEU A 146 1.98 -18.30 5.66
C LEU A 146 3.04 -17.45 6.38
N ARG A 147 3.42 -16.30 5.80
CA ARG A 147 4.38 -15.37 6.42
C ARG A 147 3.72 -14.37 7.35
N PHE A 148 2.57 -13.81 6.96
CA PHE A 148 1.87 -12.72 7.64
C PHE A 148 0.45 -13.15 8.09
N PRO A 149 0.32 -14.17 8.96
CA PRO A 149 -0.99 -14.72 9.34
C PRO A 149 -1.84 -13.73 10.13
N THR A 150 -1.23 -12.82 10.89
CA THR A 150 -1.91 -11.85 11.75
C THR A 150 -2.11 -10.48 11.10
N VAL A 151 -1.61 -10.28 9.87
CA VAL A 151 -1.64 -8.97 9.21
C VAL A 151 -2.89 -8.81 8.37
N LEU A 152 -3.59 -7.69 8.56
CA LEU A 152 -4.72 -7.23 7.77
C LEU A 152 -4.35 -5.87 7.16
N SER A 153 -4.02 -5.88 5.87
CA SER A 153 -3.74 -4.66 5.11
C SER A 153 -5.05 -4.16 4.50
N GLY A 154 -5.44 -2.95 4.88
CA GLY A 154 -6.58 -2.23 4.32
C GLY A 154 -6.21 -1.48 3.08
N SER A 155 -5.67 -2.18 2.07
CA SER A 155 -5.04 -1.73 0.81
C SER A 155 -5.92 -0.82 -0.10
N GLY A 156 -6.68 0.12 0.46
CA GLY A 156 -7.68 0.88 -0.24
C GLY A 156 -7.15 2.16 -0.91
N ALA A 157 -6.03 2.74 -0.47
CA ALA A 157 -5.52 3.96 -1.12
C ALA A 157 -4.96 3.66 -2.52
N ALA A 158 -4.38 2.48 -2.68
CA ALA A 158 -3.96 1.93 -3.95
C ALA A 158 -4.16 0.42 -3.87
N ASP A 159 -5.35 -0.05 -4.22
CA ASP A 159 -5.61 -1.48 -4.34
C ASP A 159 -4.85 -2.01 -5.57
N HIS A 160 -3.53 -2.17 -5.40
CA HIS A 160 -2.65 -2.59 -6.47
C HIS A 160 -2.95 -4.02 -6.90
N THR A 161 -3.57 -4.81 -6.03
CA THR A 161 -4.08 -6.16 -6.33
C THR A 161 -5.25 -6.06 -7.32
N SER A 162 -6.30 -5.30 -7.00
CA SER A 162 -7.43 -5.11 -7.93
C SER A 162 -7.00 -4.40 -9.21
N MET A 163 -6.06 -3.47 -9.14
CA MET A 163 -5.48 -2.84 -10.32
C MET A 163 -4.71 -3.84 -11.18
N ALA A 164 -3.96 -4.77 -10.59
CA ALA A 164 -3.29 -5.84 -11.33
C ALA A 164 -4.30 -6.78 -12.00
N PHE A 165 -5.39 -7.15 -11.31
CA PHE A 165 -6.48 -7.92 -11.90
C PHE A 165 -7.18 -7.17 -13.03
N ALA A 166 -7.49 -5.89 -12.84
CA ALA A 166 -8.11 -5.05 -13.85
C ALA A 166 -7.22 -4.88 -15.09
N ALA A 167 -5.92 -4.65 -14.87
CA ALA A 167 -4.93 -4.59 -15.95
C ALA A 167 -4.90 -5.89 -16.74
N LYS A 168 -4.84 -7.05 -16.08
CA LYS A 168 -4.91 -8.36 -16.74
C LYS A 168 -6.21 -8.53 -17.53
N ALA A 169 -7.35 -8.25 -16.92
CA ALA A 169 -8.66 -8.37 -17.57
C ALA A 169 -8.77 -7.48 -18.82
N LEU A 170 -8.20 -6.28 -18.78
CA LEU A 170 -8.12 -5.37 -19.92
C LEU A 170 -7.29 -5.99 -21.06
N LEU A 171 -6.08 -6.48 -20.75
CA LEU A 171 -5.20 -7.12 -21.72
C LEU A 171 -5.84 -8.35 -22.37
N ASP A 172 -6.58 -9.14 -21.58
CA ASP A 172 -7.28 -10.33 -22.08
C ASP A 172 -8.47 -9.96 -22.98
N LYS A 173 -9.26 -8.97 -22.57
CA LYS A 173 -10.39 -8.48 -23.37
C LYS A 173 -9.96 -8.02 -24.76
N TYR A 174 -8.81 -7.35 -24.86
CA TYR A 174 -8.28 -6.83 -26.13
C TYR A 174 -7.23 -7.73 -26.79
N ARG A 175 -6.95 -8.91 -26.22
CA ARG A 175 -5.92 -9.86 -26.69
C ARG A 175 -4.53 -9.22 -26.83
N TRP A 176 -4.21 -8.27 -25.97
CA TRP A 176 -2.91 -7.64 -25.92
C TRP A 176 -1.93 -8.55 -25.17
N ARG A 177 -0.82 -8.89 -25.82
CA ARG A 177 0.19 -9.81 -25.29
C ARG A 177 1.57 -9.18 -25.16
N THR A 178 1.80 -8.03 -25.78
CA THR A 178 3.04 -7.26 -25.63
C THR A 178 2.77 -6.01 -24.82
N LEU A 179 3.54 -5.82 -23.75
CA LEU A 179 3.42 -4.68 -22.87
C LEU A 179 4.77 -4.03 -22.65
N THR A 180 4.75 -2.71 -22.53
CA THR A 180 5.91 -1.93 -22.10
C THR A 180 5.53 -1.08 -20.91
N PHE A 181 6.17 -1.35 -19.76
CA PHE A 181 6.03 -0.52 -18.57
C PHE A 181 7.03 0.62 -18.61
N LEU A 182 6.52 1.84 -18.43
CA LEU A 182 7.32 3.00 -18.06
C LEU A 182 6.96 3.38 -16.63
N TYR A 183 7.94 3.46 -15.74
CA TYR A 183 7.70 4.00 -14.42
C TYR A 183 8.86 4.83 -13.90
N ASP A 184 8.47 5.86 -13.16
CA ASP A 184 9.31 6.92 -12.65
C ASP A 184 9.84 6.56 -11.26
N LEU A 185 11.17 6.44 -11.14
CA LEU A 185 11.87 6.15 -9.89
C LEU A 185 12.12 7.42 -9.07
N GLY A 186 12.34 8.54 -9.74
CA GLY A 186 12.77 9.81 -9.16
C GLY A 186 11.77 10.92 -9.41
N SER A 187 10.48 10.62 -9.23
CA SER A 187 9.44 11.57 -9.58
C SER A 187 9.62 12.92 -8.89
N GLN A 188 9.43 14.00 -9.65
CA GLN A 188 9.37 15.37 -9.10
C GLN A 188 8.25 15.54 -8.05
N TYR A 189 7.33 14.57 -7.96
CA TYR A 189 6.27 14.52 -6.97
C TYR A 189 6.61 13.50 -5.88
N PRO A 190 6.94 13.95 -4.65
CA PRO A 190 7.30 13.08 -3.56
C PRO A 190 6.29 11.95 -3.34
N GLY A 191 6.80 10.72 -3.30
CA GLY A 191 6.08 9.48 -2.98
C GLY A 191 5.11 8.93 -4.03
N VAL A 192 4.94 9.60 -5.16
CA VAL A 192 4.26 9.00 -6.33
C VAL A 192 5.12 7.89 -6.96
N ASN A 193 6.45 8.01 -6.88
CA ASN A 193 7.40 6.98 -7.31
C ASN A 193 7.16 5.62 -6.62
N ALA A 194 6.83 5.62 -5.33
CA ALA A 194 6.49 4.41 -4.59
C ALA A 194 5.21 3.75 -5.16
N PHE A 195 4.18 4.55 -5.45
CA PHE A 195 2.96 4.07 -6.08
C PHE A 195 3.25 3.42 -7.44
N PHE A 196 4.04 4.06 -8.30
CA PHE A 196 4.35 3.52 -9.64
C PHE A 196 5.16 2.22 -9.55
N THR A 197 6.15 2.18 -8.66
CA THR A 197 7.00 1.00 -8.46
C THR A 197 6.19 -0.19 -7.94
N LEU A 198 5.31 0.04 -6.96
CA LEU A 198 4.42 -1.00 -6.42
C LEU A 198 3.39 -1.45 -7.47
N SER A 199 2.82 -0.51 -8.21
CA SER A 199 1.89 -0.79 -9.30
C SER A 199 2.51 -1.69 -10.37
N HIS A 200 3.70 -1.31 -10.85
CA HIS A 200 4.48 -2.11 -11.80
C HIS A 200 4.76 -3.51 -11.25
N THR A 201 5.28 -3.60 -10.03
CA THR A 201 5.66 -4.88 -9.42
C THR A 201 4.46 -5.82 -9.31
N ASN A 202 3.31 -5.31 -8.87
CA ASN A 202 2.09 -6.11 -8.69
C ASN A 202 1.48 -6.54 -10.03
N ILE A 203 1.39 -5.65 -11.03
CA ILE A 203 0.90 -6.02 -12.35
C ILE A 203 1.85 -7.04 -12.99
N LYS A 204 3.17 -6.81 -12.94
CA LYS A 204 4.16 -7.71 -13.50
C LYS A 204 4.09 -9.10 -12.86
N ALA A 205 4.02 -9.18 -11.53
CA ALA A 205 3.88 -10.43 -10.80
C ALA A 205 2.61 -11.19 -11.24
N MET A 206 1.48 -10.51 -11.36
CA MET A 206 0.22 -11.09 -11.83
C MET A 206 0.34 -11.67 -13.25
N LEU A 207 0.94 -10.93 -14.17
CA LEU A 207 1.11 -11.38 -15.56
C LEU A 207 2.12 -12.54 -15.68
N GLN A 208 3.12 -12.59 -14.80
CA GLN A 208 4.13 -13.65 -14.79
C GLN A 208 3.62 -14.99 -14.26
N LEU A 209 2.46 -15.04 -13.58
CA LEU A 209 1.81 -16.30 -13.23
C LEU A 209 1.41 -17.11 -14.47
N ASN A 210 1.17 -16.43 -15.60
CA ASN A 210 0.90 -17.04 -16.90
C ASN A 210 2.16 -17.03 -17.77
N LEU A 211 3.15 -17.82 -17.38
CA LEU A 211 4.45 -17.88 -18.06
C LEU A 211 4.28 -18.10 -19.57
N GLY A 212 4.89 -17.21 -20.36
CA GLY A 212 4.88 -17.29 -21.83
C GLY A 212 3.67 -16.65 -22.51
N GLU A 213 2.63 -16.22 -21.78
CA GLU A 213 1.48 -15.53 -22.39
C GLU A 213 1.81 -14.08 -22.75
N TYR A 214 2.59 -13.38 -21.92
CA TYR A 214 2.88 -11.96 -22.12
C TYR A 214 4.37 -11.71 -22.38
N SER A 215 4.66 -10.88 -23.39
CA SER A 215 5.97 -10.27 -23.62
C SER A 215 6.02 -8.92 -22.90
N ILE A 216 6.84 -8.83 -21.84
CA ILE A 216 6.87 -7.67 -20.95
C ILE A 216 8.22 -6.96 -21.05
N GLN A 217 8.19 -5.70 -21.45
CA GLN A 217 9.33 -4.78 -21.41
C GLN A 217 9.18 -3.81 -20.25
N THR A 218 10.31 -3.30 -19.75
CA THR A 218 10.32 -2.38 -18.61
C THR A 218 11.40 -1.34 -18.80
N PHE A 219 11.02 -0.07 -18.73
CA PHE A 219 11.93 1.05 -18.65
C PHE A 219 11.69 1.83 -17.36
N ARG A 220 12.80 2.09 -16.69
CA ARG A 220 12.87 2.94 -15.51
C ARG A 220 13.39 4.29 -15.97
N PHE A 221 12.81 5.36 -15.47
CA PHE A 221 13.30 6.72 -15.69
C PHE A 221 13.21 7.52 -14.41
N ASP A 222 13.84 8.69 -14.40
CA ASP A 222 13.81 9.65 -13.31
C ASP A 222 13.35 10.97 -13.89
N SER A 223 12.12 11.39 -13.59
CA SER A 223 11.59 12.65 -14.11
C SER A 223 12.11 13.88 -13.37
N GLY A 224 12.75 13.71 -12.21
CA GLY A 224 13.36 14.78 -11.42
C GLY A 224 14.82 15.03 -11.79
N GLY A 225 15.43 14.10 -12.53
CA GLY A 225 16.81 14.23 -13.02
C GLY A 225 16.98 15.35 -14.04
N PRO A 226 18.13 16.04 -14.06
CA PRO A 226 18.40 17.15 -14.98
C PRO A 226 18.46 16.72 -16.45
N ASP A 227 18.75 15.44 -16.70
CA ASP A 227 18.90 14.86 -18.05
C ASP A 227 17.62 14.19 -18.57
N PHE A 228 16.46 14.43 -17.95
CA PHE A 228 15.22 13.79 -18.34
C PHE A 228 14.70 14.34 -19.69
N ASP A 229 14.83 13.54 -20.74
CA ASP A 229 14.23 13.77 -22.06
C ASP A 229 13.07 12.79 -22.30
N ALA A 230 11.84 13.32 -22.19
CA ALA A 230 10.62 12.56 -22.40
C ALA A 230 10.50 12.04 -23.85
N ASP A 231 10.92 12.82 -24.85
CA ASP A 231 10.78 12.44 -26.26
C ASP A 231 11.77 11.32 -26.60
N ALA A 232 13.00 11.41 -26.11
CA ALA A 232 13.98 10.32 -26.24
C ALA A 232 13.49 9.02 -25.60
N LEU A 233 12.89 9.10 -24.39
CA LEU A 233 12.30 7.94 -23.71
C LEU A 233 11.16 7.32 -24.53
N LEU A 234 10.25 8.15 -25.06
CA LEU A 234 9.14 7.68 -25.89
C LEU A 234 9.61 7.04 -27.20
N GLN A 235 10.60 7.64 -27.86
CA GLN A 235 11.20 7.09 -29.08
C GLN A 235 11.87 5.74 -28.81
N LYS A 236 12.63 5.63 -27.71
CA LYS A 236 13.24 4.37 -27.27
C LYS A 236 12.18 3.29 -27.02
N THR A 237 11.11 3.65 -26.32
CA THR A 237 9.97 2.76 -26.02
C THR A 237 9.31 2.26 -27.29
N LYS A 238 9.01 3.16 -28.23
CA LYS A 238 8.39 2.84 -29.53
C LYS A 238 9.24 1.87 -30.34
N ARG A 239 10.57 2.08 -30.39
CA ARG A 239 11.50 1.22 -31.12
C ARG A 239 11.55 -0.19 -30.53
N GLN A 240 11.67 -0.33 -29.21
CA GLN A 240 11.75 -1.67 -28.59
C GLN A 240 10.44 -2.43 -28.67
N SER A 241 9.30 -1.73 -28.59
CA SER A 241 8.00 -2.40 -28.60
C SER A 241 7.57 -2.88 -29.98
N ARG A 242 8.11 -2.29 -31.06
CA ARG A 242 7.86 -2.68 -32.45
C ARG A 242 8.93 -3.62 -33.02
N GLY A 243 10.03 -3.84 -32.31
CA GLY A 243 11.17 -4.65 -32.78
C GLY A 243 10.92 -6.15 -32.82
N THR A 244 9.87 -6.64 -32.16
CA THR A 244 9.35 -8.00 -32.35
C THR A 244 8.34 -7.98 -33.49
N GLU A 245 8.60 -8.70 -34.58
CA GLU A 245 7.91 -8.79 -35.89
C GLU A 245 6.37 -8.98 -35.91
N GLN A 246 5.70 -8.89 -34.77
CA GLN A 246 4.26 -9.10 -34.64
C GLN A 246 3.49 -7.77 -34.78
N LYS A 247 2.77 -7.61 -35.89
CA LYS A 247 1.87 -6.49 -36.22
C LYS A 247 0.65 -6.46 -35.30
N TRP A 248 0.83 -6.16 -34.01
CA TRP A 248 -0.27 -5.92 -33.07
C TRP A 248 -0.35 -4.44 -32.67
N PRO A 249 -1.55 -3.93 -32.34
CA PRO A 249 -1.71 -2.58 -31.82
C PRO A 249 -0.86 -2.42 -30.54
N PHE A 250 -0.13 -1.31 -30.48
CA PHE A 250 0.78 -1.01 -29.38
C PHE A 250 0.01 -0.26 -28.28
N ILE A 251 0.22 -0.62 -27.00
CA ILE A 251 -0.42 0.06 -25.88
C ILE A 251 0.64 0.71 -25.03
N PHE A 252 0.42 2.00 -24.82
CA PHE A 252 1.22 2.83 -23.97
C PHE A 252 0.51 3.00 -22.64
N LEU A 253 1.19 2.70 -21.53
CA LEU A 253 0.73 3.07 -20.20
C LEU A 253 1.59 4.25 -19.76
N ARG A 254 1.17 5.46 -20.12
CA ARG A 254 1.78 6.69 -19.59
C ARG A 254 1.08 7.03 -18.29
N GLN A 255 1.85 7.40 -17.28
CA GLN A 255 1.32 8.02 -16.07
C GLN A 255 2.12 9.30 -15.85
N ILE A 256 1.71 10.38 -16.52
CA ILE A 256 2.29 11.71 -16.27
C ILE A 256 1.42 12.40 -15.25
N ALA A 257 2.03 12.92 -14.19
CA ALA A 257 1.43 14.03 -13.46
C ALA A 257 1.72 15.31 -14.26
N HIS A 258 0.77 15.73 -15.10
CA HIS A 258 0.87 17.03 -15.78
C HIS A 258 0.46 18.14 -14.81
N ARG A 259 1.21 19.25 -14.80
CA ARG A 259 0.83 20.47 -14.11
C ARG A 259 -0.11 21.26 -15.03
N GLU A 260 -1.42 21.02 -14.93
CA GLU A 260 -2.40 21.98 -15.47
C GLU A 260 -2.58 23.14 -14.49
N ASN A 261 -2.64 24.37 -15.02
CA ASN A 261 -2.91 25.60 -14.27
C ASN A 261 -4.31 25.64 -13.60
N SER A 262 -5.10 24.56 -13.67
CA SER A 262 -6.50 24.48 -13.24
C SER A 262 -6.72 23.78 -11.89
N GLY A 263 -5.66 23.35 -11.19
CA GLY A 263 -5.78 22.78 -9.84
C GLY A 263 -6.42 21.39 -9.75
N SER A 264 -6.77 20.78 -10.89
CA SER A 264 -7.25 19.40 -10.99
C SER A 264 -6.17 18.53 -11.63
N LYS A 265 -5.80 17.43 -10.95
CA LYS A 265 -4.79 16.47 -11.43
C LYS A 265 -5.51 15.27 -12.04
N ILE A 266 -5.45 15.13 -13.37
CA ILE A 266 -5.97 13.96 -14.07
C ILE A 266 -4.82 13.00 -14.34
N MET A 267 -5.02 11.75 -13.92
CA MET A 267 -4.16 10.62 -14.28
C MET A 267 -4.68 10.06 -15.60
N GLU A 268 -3.97 10.30 -16.69
CA GLU A 268 -4.45 9.96 -18.03
C GLU A 268 -3.80 8.65 -18.52
N LEU A 269 -4.64 7.66 -18.81
CA LEU A 269 -4.26 6.41 -19.46
C LEU A 269 -4.32 6.62 -20.98
N ILE A 270 -3.18 6.93 -21.61
CA ILE A 270 -3.12 7.18 -23.06
C ILE A 270 -2.93 5.88 -23.83
N ILE A 271 -4.01 5.29 -24.34
CA ILE A 271 -3.98 4.13 -25.24
C ILE A 271 -3.86 4.65 -26.68
N ASP A 272 -2.66 4.62 -27.27
CA ASP A 272 -2.45 4.98 -28.67
C ASP A 272 -2.80 3.81 -29.59
N THR A 273 -4.02 3.81 -30.14
CA THR A 273 -4.47 2.79 -31.11
C THR A 273 -4.22 3.21 -32.57
N SER A 274 -3.34 4.19 -32.85
CA SER A 274 -3.09 4.62 -34.23
C SER A 274 -2.42 3.52 -35.05
N LEU A 275 -3.28 2.74 -35.70
CA LEU A 275 -2.96 1.89 -36.84
C LEU A 275 -2.89 2.81 -38.06
N SER A 276 -1.69 2.96 -38.62
CA SER A 276 -1.54 3.37 -40.03
C SER A 276 -1.97 2.23 -40.94
#